data_AF-A0A6V7U7E9-F1
#
_entry.id   AF-A0A6V7U7E9-F1
#
_cell.length_a   1.000
_cell.length_b   1.000
_cell.length_c   1.000
_cell.angle_alpha   90.00
_cell.angle_beta   90.00
_cell.angle_gamma   90.00
#
_symmetry.space_group_name_H-M   'P 1'
#
loop_
_entity.id
_entity.type
_entity.pdbx_description
1 polymer ?
#
loop_
_entity_poly.entity_id
_entity_poly.type
_entity_poly.pdbx_seq_one_letter_code
_entity_poly.pdbx_strand_id
1 'polypeptide(L)'
;MFPKNISFLFADYRYINPHFTSSLLYLCLLNGINEISFCGCLFDIEDECKKFEGQIIELLSCKGVKFMSNKLFLSEKFNLNVVYIGTEKSKNVLNQIISEFSELNEPMKESIFFDYLFELSGLKEPDYFVFVGSSLHVGFGDFPPWSLRTSEFHSVDSFSNYNKLTETEFCDLIGKYSQRHRRFGK
;
A
#
# COMPACT_ATOMS: atom_id res chain seq x y z
N MET A 1 -1.32 9.41 17.25
CA MET A 1 -0.73 8.16 16.73
C MET A 1 -0.72 8.26 15.22
N PHE A 2 0.40 7.93 14.57
CA PHE A 2 0.52 7.91 13.10
C PHE A 2 0.57 6.45 12.63
N PRO A 3 0.02 6.13 11.44
CA PRO A 3 0.19 4.79 10.89
C PRO A 3 1.68 4.59 10.55
N LYS A 4 2.22 3.39 10.75
CA LYS A 4 3.56 3.04 10.28
C LYS A 4 3.52 2.54 8.84
N ASN A 5 2.45 1.82 8.52
CA ASN A 5 2.21 1.24 7.20
C ASN A 5 0.85 1.73 6.68
N ILE A 6 0.79 2.12 5.41
CA ILE A 6 -0.45 2.60 4.78
C ILE A 6 -0.68 1.90 3.44
N SER A 7 -1.94 1.57 3.17
CA SER A 7 -2.35 0.98 1.91
C SER A 7 -3.36 1.88 1.21
N PHE A 8 -3.19 2.06 -0.09
CA PHE A 8 -4.14 2.78 -0.94
C PHE A 8 -4.75 1.83 -1.96
N LEU A 9 -6.08 1.77 -1.97
CA LEU A 9 -6.86 1.10 -3.00
C LEU A 9 -7.49 2.18 -3.89
N PHE A 10 -7.03 2.28 -5.13
CA PHE A 10 -7.47 3.28 -6.08
C PHE A 10 -8.56 2.70 -6.98
N ALA A 11 -9.77 3.27 -6.89
CA ALA A 11 -10.86 2.99 -7.82
C ALA A 11 -10.81 3.88 -9.07
N ASP A 12 -10.17 5.05 -8.97
CA ASP A 12 -10.04 6.01 -10.06
C ASP A 12 -8.61 6.05 -10.61
N TYR A 13 -8.44 5.60 -11.85
CA TYR A 13 -7.14 5.52 -12.52
C TYR A 13 -6.46 6.88 -12.69
N ARG A 14 -7.20 8.00 -12.62
CA ARG A 14 -6.66 9.35 -12.83
C ARG A 14 -5.63 9.74 -11.78
N TYR A 15 -5.70 9.16 -10.58
CA TYR A 15 -4.71 9.37 -9.52
C TYR A 15 -3.40 8.60 -9.76
N ILE A 16 -3.38 7.66 -10.71
CA ILE A 16 -2.20 6.85 -11.04
C ILE A 16 -1.40 7.57 -12.12
N ASN A 17 -0.63 8.55 -11.69
CA ASN A 17 0.26 9.33 -12.55
C ASN A 17 1.52 9.78 -11.77
N PRO A 18 2.60 10.19 -12.45
CA PRO A 18 3.88 10.47 -11.79
C PRO A 18 3.79 11.56 -10.72
N HIS A 19 3.01 12.61 -10.98
CA HIS A 19 2.93 13.76 -10.08
C HIS A 19 2.14 13.45 -8.82
N PHE A 20 0.98 12.80 -8.95
CA PHE A 20 0.16 12.45 -7.79
C PHE A 20 0.87 11.41 -6.94
N THR A 21 1.33 10.31 -7.56
CA THR A 21 2.03 9.24 -6.87
C THR A 21 3.27 9.75 -6.14
N SER A 22 4.10 10.57 -6.79
CA SER A 22 5.28 11.17 -6.11
C SER A 22 4.89 12.15 -4.99
N SER A 23 3.82 12.92 -5.13
CA SER A 23 3.33 13.80 -4.06
C SER A 23 2.85 13.01 -2.85
N LEU A 24 2.11 11.92 -3.07
CA LEU A 24 1.62 11.02 -2.03
C LEU A 24 2.78 10.35 -1.28
N LEU A 25 3.70 9.73 -2.02
CA LEU A 25 4.87 9.06 -1.44
C LEU A 25 5.75 10.01 -0.63
N TYR A 26 5.94 11.23 -1.13
CA TYR A 26 6.69 12.27 -0.43
C TYR A 26 6.02 12.66 0.90
N LEU A 27 4.70 12.86 0.89
CA LEU A 27 3.95 13.24 2.10
C LEU A 27 3.90 12.10 3.13
N CYS A 28 3.79 10.85 2.68
CA CYS A 28 3.96 9.68 3.55
C CYS A 28 5.33 9.71 4.25
N LEU A 29 6.41 9.91 3.49
CA LEU A 29 7.75 9.96 4.04
C LEU A 29 7.94 11.08 5.07
N LEU A 30 7.44 12.29 4.77
CA LEU A 30 7.51 13.42 5.70
C LEU A 30 6.78 13.14 7.04
N ASN A 31 5.79 12.26 7.02
CA ASN A 31 5.03 11.86 8.21
C ASN A 31 5.55 10.56 8.85
N GLY A 32 6.74 10.08 8.44
CA GLY A 32 7.38 8.90 9.01
C GLY A 32 6.74 7.58 8.56
N ILE A 33 5.93 7.60 7.50
CA ILE A 33 5.31 6.41 6.90
C ILE A 33 6.25 5.91 5.82
N ASN A 34 6.86 4.75 6.05
CA ASN A 34 7.88 4.18 5.17
C ASN A 34 7.43 2.92 4.43
N GLU A 35 6.32 2.30 4.84
CA GLU A 35 5.78 1.09 4.23
C GLU A 35 4.45 1.44 3.55
N ILE A 36 4.43 1.40 2.23
CA ILE A 36 3.31 1.87 1.42
C ILE A 36 2.93 0.77 0.43
N SER A 37 1.65 0.43 0.34
CA SER A 37 1.19 -0.47 -0.72
C SER A 37 0.11 0.16 -1.57
N PHE A 38 0.17 -0.02 -2.88
CA PHE A 38 -0.89 0.42 -3.79
C PHE A 38 -1.57 -0.77 -4.45
N CYS A 39 -2.88 -0.65 -4.64
CA CYS A 39 -3.70 -1.59 -5.40
C CYS A 39 -4.68 -0.81 -6.27
N GLY A 40 -4.95 -1.31 -7.48
CA GLY A 40 -6.01 -0.80 -8.35
C GLY A 40 -7.23 -1.69 -8.24
N CYS A 41 -8.44 -1.12 -8.18
CA CYS A 41 -9.66 -1.92 -8.12
C CYS A 41 -10.00 -2.63 -9.43
N LEU A 42 -9.73 -1.97 -10.56
CA LEU A 42 -10.16 -2.37 -11.91
C LEU A 42 -9.04 -2.28 -12.94
N PHE A 43 -7.80 -2.10 -12.48
CA PHE A 43 -6.63 -1.94 -13.33
C PHE A 43 -5.39 -2.45 -12.58
N ASP A 44 -4.41 -2.91 -13.34
CA ASP A 44 -3.16 -3.41 -12.77
C ASP A 44 -2.24 -2.23 -12.41
N ILE A 45 -2.25 -1.85 -11.14
CA ILE A 45 -1.46 -0.72 -10.66
C ILE A 45 0.05 -0.94 -10.77
N GLU A 46 0.50 -2.20 -10.76
CA GLU A 46 1.91 -2.51 -10.88
C GLU A 46 2.40 -2.19 -12.29
N ASP A 47 1.66 -2.65 -13.29
CA ASP A 47 2.00 -2.37 -14.70
C ASP A 47 1.85 -0.88 -15.04
N GLU A 48 0.85 -0.20 -14.47
CA GLU A 48 0.72 1.25 -14.66
C GLU A 48 1.90 2.02 -14.02
N CYS A 49 2.23 1.77 -12.75
CA CYS A 49 3.31 2.46 -12.07
C CYS A 49 4.68 2.20 -12.70
N LYS A 50 4.93 0.99 -13.23
CA LYS A 50 6.18 0.66 -13.94
C LYS A 50 6.44 1.57 -15.15
N LYS A 51 5.39 2.01 -15.86
CA LYS A 51 5.54 2.88 -17.05
C LYS A 51 6.17 4.24 -16.73
N PHE A 52 6.00 4.72 -15.49
CA PHE A 52 6.47 6.05 -15.08
C PHE A 52 7.30 6.04 -13.79
N GLU A 53 7.80 4.87 -13.38
CA GLU A 53 8.62 4.71 -12.18
C GLU A 53 9.87 5.60 -12.20
N GLY A 54 10.54 5.72 -13.36
CA GLY A 54 11.69 6.62 -13.52
C GLY A 54 11.34 8.09 -13.25
N GLN A 55 10.14 8.54 -13.65
CA GLN A 55 9.66 9.90 -13.39
C GLN A 55 9.32 10.10 -11.91
N ILE A 56 8.76 9.09 -11.23
CA ILE A 56 8.55 9.13 -9.77
C ILE A 56 9.90 9.29 -9.05
N ILE A 57 10.90 8.50 -9.42
CA ILE A 57 12.25 8.56 -8.85
C ILE A 57 12.84 9.96 -9.03
N GLU A 58 12.77 10.52 -10.24
CA GLU A 58 13.29 11.85 -10.54
C GLU A 58 12.58 12.93 -9.71
N LEU A 59 11.24 12.91 -9.67
CA LEU A 59 10.44 13.87 -8.91
C LEU A 59 10.70 13.81 -7.40
N LEU A 60 10.94 12.62 -6.84
CA LEU A 60 11.32 12.44 -5.45
C LEU A 60 12.77 12.88 -5.20
N SER A 61 13.69 12.57 -6.11
CA SER A 61 15.10 12.97 -6.01
C SER A 61 15.27 14.48 -6.03
N CYS A 62 14.49 15.19 -6.84
CA CYS A 62 14.44 16.66 -6.87
C CYS A 62 13.98 17.28 -5.53
N LYS A 63 13.31 16.52 -4.68
CA LYS A 63 12.91 16.92 -3.32
C LYS A 63 13.88 16.41 -2.24
N GLY A 64 15.04 15.89 -2.64
CA GLY A 64 16.03 15.31 -1.73
C GLY A 64 15.66 13.92 -1.19
N VAL A 65 14.67 13.24 -1.79
CA VAL A 65 14.24 11.89 -1.39
C VAL A 65 14.86 10.85 -2.31
N LYS A 66 15.61 9.90 -1.74
CA LYS A 66 16.03 8.70 -2.47
C LYS A 66 14.88 7.68 -2.45
N PHE A 67 14.34 7.34 -3.63
CA PHE A 67 13.27 6.34 -3.79
C PHE A 67 13.84 4.99 -4.17
N MET A 68 13.39 3.90 -3.53
CA MET A 68 13.72 2.53 -3.92
C MET A 68 12.44 1.73 -4.12
N SER A 69 12.21 1.24 -5.33
CA SER A 69 11.24 0.18 -5.57
C SER A 69 11.98 -1.16 -5.68
N ASN A 70 11.55 -2.15 -4.89
CA ASN A 70 11.79 -3.60 -4.91
C ASN A 70 13.07 -4.25 -5.53
N LYS A 71 14.16 -3.55 -5.89
CA LYS A 71 15.31 -4.18 -6.56
C LYS A 71 16.73 -3.78 -6.12
N LEU A 72 16.96 -2.79 -5.27
CA LEU A 72 18.33 -2.41 -4.91
C LEU A 72 18.46 -2.04 -3.43
N PHE A 73 19.00 -2.95 -2.61
CA PHE A 73 19.43 -2.67 -1.24
C PHE A 73 20.79 -1.95 -1.23
N LEU A 74 20.82 -0.66 -0.92
CA LEU A 74 22.01 0.04 -0.44
C LEU A 74 21.65 1.06 0.66
N SER A 75 22.57 1.24 1.61
CA SER A 75 22.41 1.99 2.86
C SER A 75 22.20 3.50 2.69
N GLU A 76 21.16 4.07 3.31
CA GLU A 76 21.15 5.25 4.21
C GLU A 76 19.81 6.03 4.21
N LYS A 77 19.38 6.43 5.44
CA LYS A 77 18.42 7.46 5.90
C LYS A 77 17.02 7.65 5.30
N PHE A 78 16.67 7.16 4.10
CA PHE A 78 15.31 7.34 3.55
C PHE A 78 14.86 6.11 2.75
N ASN A 79 14.49 5.02 3.44
CA ASN A 79 13.93 3.83 2.79
C ASN A 79 12.41 3.95 2.75
N LEU A 80 11.86 4.43 1.63
CA LEU A 80 10.46 4.13 1.28
C LEU A 80 10.42 2.73 0.68
N ASN A 81 9.66 1.84 1.31
CA ASN A 81 9.28 0.56 0.72
C ASN A 81 7.89 0.72 0.09
N VAL A 82 7.81 0.53 -1.23
CA VAL A 82 6.56 0.62 -1.97
C VAL A 82 6.24 -0.69 -2.65
N VAL A 83 5.09 -1.26 -2.32
CA VAL A 83 4.62 -2.53 -2.86
C VAL A 83 3.42 -2.29 -3.77
N TYR A 84 3.56 -2.62 -5.04
CA TYR A 84 2.43 -2.62 -5.98
C TYR A 84 1.77 -4.01 -5.98
N ILE A 85 0.49 -4.03 -5.65
CA ILE A 85 -0.37 -5.22 -5.62
C ILE A 85 -1.09 -5.29 -6.97
N GLY A 86 -0.47 -6.00 -7.91
CA GLY A 86 -1.07 -6.37 -9.18
C GLY A 86 -2.17 -7.42 -9.02
N THR A 87 -2.98 -7.56 -10.07
CA THR A 87 -4.23 -8.37 -10.05
C THR A 87 -3.99 -9.87 -9.81
N GLU A 88 -2.84 -10.39 -10.27
CA GLU A 88 -2.49 -11.80 -10.12
C GLU A 88 -1.78 -12.14 -8.81
N LYS A 89 -1.11 -11.16 -8.17
CA LYS A 89 -0.23 -11.41 -7.01
C LYS A 89 -0.97 -12.03 -5.84
N SER A 90 -2.13 -11.49 -5.46
CA SER A 90 -2.85 -11.92 -4.27
C SER A 90 -3.37 -13.36 -4.35
N LYS A 91 -3.84 -13.77 -5.54
CA LYS A 91 -4.33 -15.14 -5.79
C LYS A 91 -3.16 -16.12 -5.95
N ASN A 92 -2.09 -15.70 -6.61
CA ASN A 92 -0.91 -16.54 -6.81
C ASN A 92 -0.17 -16.83 -5.49
N VAL A 93 -0.09 -15.86 -4.57
CA VAL A 93 0.54 -16.06 -3.25
C VAL A 93 -0.19 -17.15 -2.45
N LEU A 94 -1.53 -17.13 -2.42
CA LEU A 94 -2.30 -18.16 -1.72
C LEU A 94 -2.11 -19.55 -2.34
N ASN A 95 -2.08 -19.63 -3.68
CA ASN A 95 -1.85 -20.90 -4.36
C ASN A 95 -0.44 -21.45 -4.11
N GLN A 96 0.59 -20.59 -4.12
CA GLN A 96 1.97 -20.97 -3.82
C GLN A 96 2.08 -21.53 -2.41
N ILE A 97 1.51 -20.82 -1.44
CA ILE A 97 1.43 -21.23 -0.04
C ILE A 97 0.75 -22.59 0.08
N ILE A 98 -0.45 -22.76 -0.49
CA ILE A 98 -1.16 -24.04 -0.42
C ILE A 98 -0.33 -25.18 -1.04
N SER A 99 0.36 -24.92 -2.15
CA SER A 99 1.23 -25.92 -2.79
C SER A 99 2.39 -26.32 -1.86
N GLU A 100 3.14 -25.33 -1.34
CA GLU A 100 4.26 -25.57 -0.41
C GLU A 100 3.81 -26.29 0.86
N PHE A 101 2.62 -25.96 1.36
CA PHE A 101 2.09 -26.55 2.58
C PHE A 101 1.45 -27.92 2.38
N SER A 102 0.96 -28.25 1.18
CA SER A 102 0.47 -29.59 0.86
C SER A 102 1.55 -30.67 0.91
N GLU A 103 2.82 -30.26 0.85
CA GLU A 103 3.99 -31.13 0.92
C GLU A 103 4.49 -31.34 2.37
N LEU A 104 3.95 -30.62 3.35
CA LEU A 104 4.33 -30.76 4.76
C LEU A 104 3.57 -31.90 5.46
N ASN A 105 4.28 -32.69 6.25
CA ASN A 105 3.71 -33.81 7.03
C ASN A 105 3.16 -33.40 8.41
N GLU A 106 3.15 -32.12 8.75
CA GLU A 106 2.72 -31.63 10.06
C GLU A 106 1.58 -30.60 9.97
N PRO A 107 0.66 -30.58 10.95
CA PRO A 107 -0.40 -29.59 10.99
C PRO A 107 0.14 -28.17 11.20
N MET A 108 -0.36 -27.26 10.39
CA MET A 108 0.10 -25.88 10.35
C MET A 108 -0.37 -25.06 11.56
N LYS A 109 0.55 -24.29 12.14
CA LYS A 109 0.22 -23.26 13.13
C LYS A 109 -0.14 -21.95 12.41
N GLU A 110 -1.19 -21.29 12.87
CA GLU A 110 -1.69 -20.02 12.31
C GLU A 110 -0.58 -18.96 12.17
N SER A 111 0.31 -18.83 13.16
CA SER A 111 1.42 -17.86 13.11
C SER A 111 2.36 -18.10 11.93
N ILE A 112 2.71 -19.37 11.67
CA ILE A 112 3.60 -19.75 10.57
C ILE A 112 2.94 -19.44 9.22
N PHE A 113 1.64 -19.71 9.09
CA PHE A 113 0.90 -19.40 7.87
C PHE A 113 0.95 -17.90 7.51
N PHE A 114 0.69 -17.04 8.50
CA PHE A 114 0.70 -15.60 8.27
C PHE A 114 2.11 -15.05 8.03
N ASP A 115 3.13 -15.57 8.72
CA ASP A 115 4.52 -15.18 8.47
C ASP A 115 4.91 -15.47 7.01
N TYR A 116 4.57 -16.66 6.50
CA TYR A 116 4.79 -17.02 5.09
C TYR A 116 3.96 -16.16 4.13
N LEU A 117 2.69 -15.86 4.45
CA LEU A 117 1.85 -14.97 3.64
C LEU A 117 2.48 -13.59 3.44
N PHE A 118 2.94 -12.96 4.52
CA PHE A 118 3.56 -11.64 4.46
C PHE A 118 4.93 -11.67 3.78
N GLU A 119 5.73 -12.71 4.02
CA GLU A 119 7.03 -12.88 3.38
C GLU A 119 6.91 -13.04 1.86
N LEU A 120 6.08 -13.97 1.39
CA LEU A 120 5.91 -14.25 -0.04
C LEU A 120 5.23 -13.10 -0.79
N SER A 121 4.29 -12.40 -0.15
CA SER A 121 3.66 -11.24 -0.79
C SER A 121 4.52 -9.98 -0.74
N GLY A 122 5.55 -9.94 0.12
CA GLY A 122 6.28 -8.72 0.46
C GLY A 122 5.41 -7.63 1.08
N LEU A 123 4.23 -7.98 1.60
CA LEU A 123 3.29 -7.03 2.19
C LEU A 123 3.47 -6.99 3.70
N LYS A 124 3.03 -5.89 4.29
CA LYS A 124 2.80 -5.80 5.72
C LYS A 124 1.33 -5.51 5.95
N GLU A 125 0.80 -6.00 7.06
CA GLU A 125 -0.53 -5.60 7.53
C GLU A 125 -0.54 -4.05 7.69
N PRO A 126 -1.40 -3.33 6.95
CA PRO A 126 -1.44 -1.89 7.03
C PRO A 126 -2.13 -1.45 8.31
N ASP A 127 -1.58 -0.42 8.93
CA ASP A 127 -2.27 0.24 10.04
C ASP A 127 -3.49 0.99 9.53
N TYR A 128 -3.38 1.58 8.34
CA TYR A 128 -4.41 2.40 7.72
C TYR A 128 -4.64 1.98 6.27
N PHE A 129 -5.90 1.66 5.94
CA PHE A 129 -6.34 1.28 4.61
C PHE A 129 -7.24 2.37 4.03
N VAL A 130 -6.78 3.00 2.95
CA VAL A 130 -7.44 4.16 2.33
C VAL A 130 -7.99 3.76 0.96
N PHE A 131 -9.31 3.81 0.83
CA PHE A 131 -10.00 3.69 -0.45
C PHE A 131 -10.11 5.07 -1.10
N VAL A 132 -9.68 5.21 -2.35
CA VAL A 132 -9.70 6.47 -3.11
C VAL A 132 -10.60 6.34 -4.34
N GLY A 133 -11.66 7.13 -4.38
CA GLY A 133 -12.64 7.18 -5.47
C GLY A 133 -14.07 7.00 -4.98
N SER A 134 -15.04 7.43 -5.78
CA SER A 134 -16.46 7.25 -5.46
C SER A 134 -16.93 5.88 -5.94
N SER A 135 -17.24 4.97 -5.03
CA SER A 135 -18.19 3.90 -5.35
C SER A 135 -18.69 3.18 -4.12
N LEU A 136 -20.01 3.20 -3.96
CA LEU A 136 -20.79 2.36 -3.05
C LEU A 136 -20.77 0.86 -3.43
N HIS A 137 -20.04 0.45 -4.48
CA HIS A 137 -20.15 -0.88 -5.11
C HIS A 137 -18.81 -1.54 -5.51
N VAL A 138 -17.67 -0.89 -5.33
CA VAL A 138 -16.37 -1.52 -5.66
C VAL A 138 -15.87 -2.21 -4.39
N GLY A 139 -15.77 -3.54 -4.44
CA GLY A 139 -15.20 -4.34 -3.37
C GLY A 139 -13.70 -4.07 -3.19
N PHE A 140 -13.02 -4.89 -2.41
CA PHE A 140 -11.57 -4.75 -2.16
C PHE A 140 -10.67 -4.97 -3.39
N GLY A 141 -11.24 -5.10 -4.59
CA GLY A 141 -10.51 -5.41 -5.82
C GLY A 141 -9.70 -6.69 -5.65
N ASP A 142 -8.43 -6.63 -6.04
CA ASP A 142 -7.46 -7.69 -5.80
C ASP A 142 -6.64 -7.48 -4.52
N PHE A 143 -7.03 -6.56 -3.63
CA PHE A 143 -6.32 -6.39 -2.36
C PHE A 143 -6.51 -7.64 -1.48
N PRO A 144 -5.42 -8.23 -0.95
CA PRO A 144 -5.52 -9.47 -0.19
C PRO A 144 -6.25 -9.27 1.15
N PRO A 145 -7.43 -9.86 1.36
CA PRO A 145 -8.24 -9.59 2.54
C PRO A 145 -7.59 -10.08 3.84
N TRP A 146 -6.75 -11.12 3.77
CA TRP A 146 -6.01 -11.66 4.91
C TRP A 146 -5.03 -10.65 5.53
N SER A 147 -4.64 -9.63 4.78
CA SER A 147 -3.72 -8.59 5.25
C SER A 147 -4.39 -7.45 6.02
N LEU A 148 -5.73 -7.41 6.11
CA LEU A 148 -6.49 -6.24 6.59
C LEU A 148 -7.14 -6.41 7.98
N ARG A 149 -6.73 -7.43 8.74
CA ARG A 149 -7.43 -7.87 9.96
C ARG A 149 -7.58 -6.78 11.02
N THR A 150 -6.56 -5.94 11.21
CA THR A 150 -6.52 -4.89 12.24
C THR A 150 -6.39 -3.48 11.66
N SER A 151 -6.56 -3.34 10.36
CA SER A 151 -6.46 -2.07 9.64
C SER A 151 -7.64 -1.18 9.95
N GLU A 152 -7.37 0.11 10.16
CA GLU A 152 -8.43 1.12 10.16
C GLU A 152 -8.80 1.46 8.73
N PHE A 153 -10.09 1.46 8.40
CA PHE A 153 -10.58 1.73 7.05
C PHE A 153 -11.04 3.18 6.93
N HIS A 154 -10.65 3.81 5.82
CA HIS A 154 -11.14 5.14 5.47
C HIS A 154 -11.37 5.24 3.97
N SER A 155 -12.43 5.96 3.60
CA SER A 155 -12.77 6.23 2.21
C SER A 155 -12.64 7.72 1.94
N VAL A 156 -12.01 8.04 0.82
CA VAL A 156 -11.89 9.38 0.25
C VAL A 156 -12.58 9.36 -1.10
N ASP A 157 -13.70 10.07 -1.23
CA ASP A 157 -14.46 10.11 -2.48
C ASP A 157 -13.63 10.64 -3.64
N SER A 158 -12.90 11.74 -3.39
CA SER A 158 -11.92 12.32 -4.32
C SER A 158 -11.03 13.31 -3.59
N PHE A 159 -9.80 13.45 -4.07
CA PHE A 159 -8.95 14.61 -3.80
C PHE A 159 -9.26 15.73 -4.79
N SER A 160 -8.98 16.97 -4.39
CA SER A 160 -9.25 18.18 -5.19
C SER A 160 -8.51 18.24 -6.52
N ASN A 161 -7.39 17.52 -6.65
CA ASN A 161 -6.55 17.51 -7.84
C ASN A 161 -5.99 16.12 -8.15
N TYR A 162 -6.18 15.64 -9.39
CA TYR A 162 -5.69 14.33 -9.83
C TYR A 162 -4.18 14.25 -10.02
N ASN A 163 -3.48 15.38 -10.15
CA ASN A 163 -2.04 15.43 -10.39
C ASN A 163 -1.22 15.72 -9.12
N LYS A 164 -1.83 16.21 -8.04
CA LYS A 164 -1.08 16.61 -6.85
C LYS A 164 -1.93 16.53 -5.61
N LEU A 165 -1.48 15.72 -4.66
CA LEU A 165 -2.02 15.74 -3.30
C LEU A 165 -1.40 16.91 -2.52
N THR A 166 -2.25 17.73 -1.91
CA THR A 166 -1.78 18.83 -1.06
C THR A 166 -1.43 18.32 0.34
N GLU A 167 -0.57 19.07 1.03
CA GLU A 167 -0.21 18.77 2.42
C GLU A 167 -1.45 18.83 3.33
N THR A 168 -2.33 19.81 3.14
CA THR A 168 -3.60 19.92 3.89
C THR A 168 -4.47 18.69 3.73
N GLU A 169 -4.72 18.22 2.50
CA GLU A 169 -5.53 17.02 2.25
C GLU A 169 -4.90 15.77 2.88
N PHE A 170 -3.58 15.67 2.84
CA PHE A 170 -2.87 14.55 3.45
C PHE A 170 -2.91 14.61 4.99
N CYS A 171 -2.72 15.78 5.57
CA CYS A 171 -2.84 15.99 7.01
C CYS A 171 -4.25 15.68 7.50
N ASP A 172 -5.29 16.06 6.75
CA ASP A 172 -6.67 15.70 7.05
C ASP A 172 -6.87 14.19 7.01
N LEU A 173 -6.39 13.52 5.95
CA LEU A 173 -6.44 12.07 5.78
C LEU A 173 -5.81 11.32 6.97
N ILE A 174 -4.60 11.71 7.36
CA ILE A 174 -3.87 11.10 8.49
C ILE A 174 -4.47 11.52 9.84
N GLY A 175 -4.99 12.74 9.93
CA GLY A 175 -5.71 13.25 11.09
C GLY A 175 -6.89 12.36 11.46
N LYS A 176 -7.65 11.86 10.47
CA LYS A 176 -8.75 10.90 10.69
C LYS A 176 -8.28 9.60 11.34
N TYR A 177 -7.13 9.07 10.95
CA TYR A 177 -6.54 7.90 11.60
C TYR A 177 -6.18 8.18 13.06
N SER A 178 -5.53 9.32 13.32
CA SER A 178 -5.04 9.67 14.66
C SER A 178 -6.13 9.82 15.74
N GLN A 179 -7.38 10.05 15.32
CA GLN A 179 -8.55 10.17 16.18
C GLN A 179 -9.16 8.81 16.58
N ARG A 180 -8.76 7.72 15.92
CA ARG A 180 -9.28 6.38 16.19
C ARG A 180 -8.53 5.71 17.34
N HIS A 181 -9.25 4.97 18.16
CA HIS A 181 -8.70 4.20 19.26
C HIS A 181 -8.73 2.70 18.94
N ARG A 182 -7.58 2.15 18.51
CA ARG A 182 -7.43 0.73 18.18
C ARG A 182 -7.42 -0.11 19.46
N ARG A 183 -8.49 -0.89 19.66
CA ARG A 183 -8.69 -1.72 20.86
C ARG A 183 -8.19 -3.15 20.73
N PHE A 184 -7.95 -3.63 19.51
CA PHE A 184 -7.44 -4.98 19.24
C PHE A 184 -8.23 -6.07 19.99
N GLY A 185 -9.55 -5.90 20.12
CA GLY A 185 -10.44 -6.84 20.81
C GLY A 185 -10.45 -6.77 22.35
N LYS A 186 -9.86 -5.73 22.96
CA LYS A 186 -9.88 -5.48 24.41
C LYS A 186 -10.96 -4.49 24.84
#